data_AF-A0A022RQ76-F1
#
_entry.id   AF-A0A022RQ76-F1
#
_cell.length_a   1.000
_cell.length_b   1.000
_cell.length_c   1.000
_cell.angle_alpha   90.00
_cell.angle_beta   90.00
_cell.angle_gamma   90.00
#
_symmetry.space_group_name_H-M   'P 1'
#
loop_
_entity.id
_entity.type
_entity.pdbx_description
1 polymer ?
#
loop_
_entity_poly.entity_id
_entity_poly.type
_entity_poly.pdbx_seq_one_letter_code
_entity_poly.pdbx_strand_id
1 'polypeptide(L)'
;MNMGTHKKFSINATAVKINKEKNPTLPSPVICINHYSLSPLSLSSFSLHKYIKLKLIQSIIINCRWCVKIRALGKKRGKDKKGGISNEVKMQMILCRAAAPKAMASFPRSRKGSELCVWPGMGQLCLRKNLLYGFMRLFSLPFKTLRSVSRRIGGVSQFCSITNMSSSLQIELVPCLRDNYAYLLHDVDTGTVGVVDPSESVPIIEALNKKNWNLNYILNTHHHYDHTGGNIDLKERYGAKVIGSGLDKERIPGIDIVLNDGDKWMFASHQVLVMSTPGHTRGHISFYFPGSKSVFTGDTLFSLSCGKLFEGTPQQMLSSLRKITSLPDDTNVYCGHEYTFSNSKFALSIEPGNQELQSYATDIVHLRNKGLPTIPCSLGKEKLCNPFLRTSSTEIRRSLKIPESADDAEALGAIRQAKDNF
;
A
#
# COMPACT_ATOMS: atom_id res chain seq x y z
N MET A 1 -37.91 13.24 63.08
CA MET A 1 -37.95 14.37 64.04
C MET A 1 -36.74 15.26 63.77
N ASN A 2 -37.00 16.53 63.41
CA ASN A 2 -36.16 17.75 63.42
C ASN A 2 -34.71 17.69 62.87
N MET A 3 -34.17 18.67 62.13
CA MET A 3 -34.62 19.98 61.62
C MET A 3 -33.49 20.53 60.71
N GLY A 4 -33.85 21.41 59.76
CA GLY A 4 -32.98 22.52 59.30
C GLY A 4 -32.25 22.32 57.96
N THR A 5 -32.22 23.23 56.99
CA THR A 5 -33.01 24.45 56.64
C THR A 5 -32.53 24.90 55.25
N HIS A 6 -33.45 25.54 54.51
CA HIS A 6 -33.31 26.02 53.12
C HIS A 6 -32.21 27.06 52.85
N LYS A 7 -31.73 27.13 51.59
CA LYS A 7 -31.67 28.38 50.81
C LYS A 7 -31.59 28.14 49.29
N LYS A 8 -32.56 28.71 48.56
CA LYS A 8 -32.65 28.90 47.10
C LYS A 8 -31.93 30.21 46.71
N PHE A 9 -31.37 30.29 45.50
CA PHE A 9 -31.27 31.49 44.61
C PHE A 9 -30.92 30.96 43.20
N SER A 10 -31.85 30.88 42.25
CA SER A 10 -32.43 31.90 41.34
C SER A 10 -31.56 32.25 40.12
N ILE A 11 -32.18 32.02 38.96
CA ILE A 11 -31.70 32.14 37.58
C ILE A 11 -31.93 33.58 37.11
N ASN A 12 -31.01 34.15 36.32
CA ASN A 12 -31.30 35.33 35.50
C ASN A 12 -30.80 35.10 34.06
N ALA A 13 -31.78 34.96 33.16
CA ALA A 13 -31.61 35.06 31.73
C ALA A 13 -31.99 36.49 31.31
N THR A 14 -31.15 37.14 30.50
CA THR A 14 -31.48 38.43 29.89
C THR A 14 -31.46 38.28 28.37
N ALA A 15 -32.66 38.32 27.79
CA ALA A 15 -32.87 38.48 26.36
C ALA A 15 -32.72 39.96 25.98
N VAL A 16 -32.00 40.26 24.90
CA VAL A 16 -31.99 41.59 24.27
C VAL A 16 -32.67 41.50 22.90
N LYS A 17 -33.67 42.36 22.73
CA LYS A 17 -34.52 42.53 21.54
C LYS A 17 -33.75 43.06 20.34
N ILE A 18 -34.20 42.60 19.17
CA ILE A 18 -33.91 43.10 17.83
C ILE A 18 -34.50 44.50 17.65
N ASN A 19 -33.77 45.40 16.98
CA ASN A 19 -34.38 46.49 16.21
C ASN A 19 -33.72 46.56 14.82
N LYS A 20 -34.56 46.46 13.79
CA LYS A 20 -34.25 46.77 12.39
C LYS A 20 -34.32 48.28 12.18
N GLU A 21 -33.36 48.88 11.47
CA GLU A 21 -33.65 49.68 10.27
C GLU A 21 -32.39 50.29 9.60
N LYS A 22 -32.39 50.18 8.26
CA LYS A 22 -31.84 51.07 7.22
C LYS A 22 -30.33 51.07 6.88
N ASN A 23 -30.07 50.48 5.71
CA ASN A 23 -28.96 50.69 4.76
C ASN A 23 -28.88 52.17 4.30
N PRO A 24 -27.68 52.70 3.96
CA PRO A 24 -27.32 52.75 2.53
C PRO A 24 -25.82 52.49 2.20
N THR A 25 -25.63 51.73 1.13
CA THR A 25 -24.57 51.71 0.09
C THR A 25 -23.15 52.29 0.32
N LEU A 26 -22.17 51.38 0.16
CA LEU A 26 -20.72 51.43 -0.18
C LEU A 26 -20.17 52.65 -0.99
N PRO A 27 -18.84 52.93 -0.88
CA PRO A 27 -17.85 52.31 -1.80
C PRO A 27 -16.56 51.77 -1.14
N SER A 28 -15.93 50.83 -1.85
CA SER A 28 -14.70 50.08 -1.53
C SER A 28 -13.42 50.95 -1.47
N PRO A 29 -12.43 50.66 -0.60
CA PRO A 29 -11.11 51.29 -0.70
C PRO A 29 -10.11 50.43 -1.49
N VAL A 30 -9.50 51.12 -2.43
CA VAL A 30 -8.30 50.79 -3.21
C VAL A 30 -7.09 50.73 -2.29
N ILE A 31 -6.24 49.72 -2.49
CA ILE A 31 -4.94 49.58 -1.83
C ILE A 31 -3.93 50.52 -2.53
N CYS A 32 -3.48 51.56 -1.82
CA CYS A 32 -2.31 52.35 -2.19
C CYS A 32 -1.14 51.95 -1.28
N ILE A 33 -0.07 51.44 -1.88
CA ILE A 33 1.20 51.13 -1.21
C ILE A 33 2.07 52.39 -1.25
N ASN A 34 2.38 52.96 -0.08
CA ASN A 34 3.33 54.05 0.02
C ASN A 34 4.78 53.53 0.01
N HIS A 35 5.58 54.16 -0.83
CA HIS A 35 7.03 54.07 -0.88
C HIS A 35 7.67 54.65 0.39
N TYR A 36 8.63 53.93 0.98
CA TYR A 36 9.72 54.53 1.74
C TYR A 36 11.04 53.83 1.38
N SER A 37 12.09 54.63 1.22
CA SER A 37 13.42 54.22 0.78
C SER A 37 14.51 54.81 1.67
N LEU A 38 15.56 53.98 1.91
CA LEU A 38 16.96 54.25 2.36
C LEU A 38 17.22 54.27 3.88
N SER A 39 18.31 53.71 4.45
CA SER A 39 19.48 52.94 3.96
C SER A 39 20.28 52.36 5.20
N PRO A 40 21.57 51.94 5.14
CA PRO A 40 22.05 50.61 5.58
C PRO A 40 22.80 50.61 6.94
N LEU A 41 22.89 49.46 7.63
CA LEU A 41 24.07 49.04 8.42
C LEU A 41 23.94 47.63 9.06
N SER A 42 25.07 46.92 9.00
CA SER A 42 25.50 45.73 9.75
C SER A 42 25.03 44.33 9.31
N LEU A 43 26.02 43.56 8.87
CA LEU A 43 26.00 42.15 8.51
C LEU A 43 26.00 41.24 9.75
N SER A 44 25.30 40.10 9.69
CA SER A 44 25.94 38.79 9.93
C SER A 44 25.03 37.60 9.57
N SER A 45 25.63 36.60 8.93
CA SER A 45 25.14 35.23 8.65
C SER A 45 24.13 35.01 7.50
N PHE A 46 24.61 35.05 6.25
CA PHE A 46 23.96 34.34 5.15
C PHE A 46 24.74 33.06 4.82
N SER A 47 24.07 31.91 5.00
CA SER A 47 24.63 30.59 4.66
C SER A 47 24.78 30.42 3.14
N LEU A 48 25.99 30.05 2.72
CA LEU A 48 26.45 29.76 1.35
C LEU A 48 25.52 28.78 0.59
N HIS A 49 24.70 28.01 1.30
CA HIS A 49 23.75 27.05 0.73
C HIS A 49 22.57 27.67 -0.03
N LYS A 50 22.16 28.91 0.30
CA LYS A 50 21.05 29.60 -0.42
C LYS A 50 21.49 30.24 -1.73
N TYR A 51 22.76 30.64 -1.84
CA TYR A 51 23.30 31.28 -3.05
C TYR A 51 23.47 30.26 -4.20
N ILE A 52 23.85 29.03 -3.89
CA ILE A 52 23.98 27.92 -4.86
C ILE A 52 22.61 27.48 -5.40
N LYS A 53 21.57 27.48 -4.55
CA LYS A 53 20.19 27.10 -4.95
C LYS A 53 19.56 28.11 -5.92
N LEU A 54 19.89 29.40 -5.80
CA LEU A 54 19.40 30.46 -6.68
C LEU A 54 20.06 30.47 -8.06
N LYS A 55 21.35 30.15 -8.17
CA LYS A 55 22.00 30.01 -9.49
C LYS A 55 21.61 28.75 -10.26
N LEU A 56 21.24 27.65 -9.58
CA LEU A 56 20.78 26.43 -10.23
C LEU A 56 19.37 26.59 -10.85
N ILE A 57 18.49 27.32 -10.18
CA ILE A 57 17.13 27.62 -10.67
C ILE A 57 17.17 28.57 -11.88
N GLN A 58 18.12 29.50 -11.92
CA GLN A 58 18.29 30.43 -13.04
C GLN A 58 18.83 29.75 -14.32
N SER A 59 19.53 28.62 -14.19
CA SER A 59 20.03 27.84 -15.35
C SER A 59 18.96 26.91 -15.95
N ILE A 60 17.99 26.46 -15.15
CA ILE A 60 16.90 25.58 -15.61
C ILE A 60 15.83 26.36 -16.40
N ILE A 61 15.64 27.66 -16.13
CA ILE A 61 14.62 28.49 -16.79
C ILE A 61 15.04 28.94 -18.21
N ILE A 62 16.32 28.86 -18.58
CA ILE A 62 16.81 29.32 -19.89
C ILE A 62 16.67 28.24 -21.00
N ASN A 63 16.39 26.98 -20.68
CA ASN A 63 16.50 25.86 -21.65
C ASN A 63 15.21 25.07 -21.98
N CYS A 64 14.01 25.62 -21.75
CA CYS A 64 12.76 24.99 -22.22
C CYS A 64 11.91 25.97 -23.05
N ARG A 65 12.05 25.88 -24.39
CA ARG A 65 11.19 26.54 -25.38
C ARG A 65 9.83 25.84 -25.48
N TRP A 66 8.88 26.16 -24.60
CA TRP A 66 7.45 25.93 -24.83
C TRP A 66 6.65 27.10 -24.24
N CYS A 67 5.92 27.83 -25.10
CA CYS A 67 5.16 29.02 -24.72
C CYS A 67 3.66 28.69 -24.72
N VAL A 68 3.04 28.59 -23.55
CA VAL A 68 1.58 28.48 -23.40
C VAL A 68 1.00 29.88 -23.25
N LYS A 69 0.16 30.32 -24.20
CA LYS A 69 -0.51 31.62 -24.16
C LYS A 69 -1.98 31.41 -23.78
N ILE A 70 -2.32 31.64 -22.51
CA ILE A 70 -3.72 31.66 -22.05
C ILE A 70 -4.25 33.09 -22.22
N ARG A 71 -5.31 33.26 -23.03
CA ARG A 71 -6.01 34.54 -23.18
C ARG A 71 -7.38 34.42 -22.53
N ALA A 72 -7.61 35.14 -21.43
CA ALA A 72 -8.95 35.29 -20.86
C ALA A 72 -9.76 36.27 -21.71
N LEU A 73 -10.90 35.84 -22.26
CA LEU A 73 -11.87 36.73 -22.88
C LEU A 73 -12.98 37.06 -21.86
N GLY A 74 -13.27 38.36 -21.73
CA GLY A 74 -14.14 38.90 -20.69
C GLY A 74 -15.58 38.39 -20.72
N LYS A 75 -16.21 38.40 -19.53
CA LYS A 75 -17.63 38.09 -19.28
C LYS A 75 -18.54 39.05 -20.07
N LYS A 76 -19.38 38.54 -20.96
CA LYS A 76 -20.64 39.19 -21.36
C LYS A 76 -21.77 38.69 -20.45
N ARG A 77 -22.45 39.62 -19.77
CA ARG A 77 -23.70 39.36 -19.03
C ARG A 77 -24.87 39.53 -20.01
N GLY A 78 -25.55 38.44 -20.36
CA GLY A 78 -26.86 38.45 -21.01
C GLY A 78 -27.92 37.97 -20.01
N LYS A 79 -29.01 38.73 -19.87
CA LYS A 79 -30.20 38.33 -19.09
C LYS A 79 -31.14 37.57 -20.01
N ASP A 80 -31.40 36.30 -19.73
CA ASP A 80 -32.54 35.59 -20.31
C ASP A 80 -33.59 35.27 -19.23
N LYS A 81 -34.85 35.46 -19.61
CA LYS A 81 -36.03 35.31 -18.76
C LYS A 81 -36.34 33.83 -18.55
N LYS A 82 -35.89 33.28 -17.43
CA LYS A 82 -36.54 32.29 -16.55
C LYS A 82 -35.44 31.78 -15.60
N GLY A 83 -35.70 31.88 -14.30
CA GLY A 83 -34.69 31.68 -13.26
C GLY A 83 -34.06 30.29 -13.28
N GLY A 84 -32.73 30.26 -13.37
CA GLY A 84 -31.88 29.09 -13.18
C GLY A 84 -30.43 29.44 -13.51
N ILE A 85 -29.53 29.44 -12.51
CA ILE A 85 -28.08 29.64 -12.73
C ILE A 85 -27.50 28.28 -13.12
N SER A 86 -27.05 28.13 -14.37
CA SER A 86 -26.22 27.01 -14.83
C SER A 86 -24.79 27.52 -15.05
N ASN A 87 -23.80 26.85 -14.45
CA ASN A 87 -22.39 27.05 -14.75
C ASN A 87 -21.94 25.96 -15.72
N GLU A 88 -21.83 26.29 -17.00
CA GLU A 88 -21.25 25.40 -18.01
C GLU A 88 -19.87 25.95 -18.43
N VAL A 89 -18.79 25.22 -18.17
CA VAL A 89 -17.44 25.54 -18.67
C VAL A 89 -17.20 24.69 -19.90
N LYS A 90 -17.27 25.30 -21.09
CA LYS A 90 -16.78 24.67 -22.34
C LYS A 90 -15.28 24.94 -22.51
N MET A 91 -14.47 23.88 -22.48
CA MET A 91 -13.10 23.91 -23.01
C MET A 91 -13.11 23.47 -24.48
N GLN A 92 -12.50 24.25 -25.36
CA GLN A 92 -12.25 23.87 -26.75
C GLN A 92 -10.73 23.85 -26.96
N MET A 93 -10.16 22.68 -27.27
CA MET A 93 -8.77 22.56 -27.72
C MET A 93 -8.69 23.03 -29.18
N ILE A 94 -7.85 24.03 -29.45
CA ILE A 94 -7.42 24.38 -30.80
C ILE A 94 -5.95 24.00 -30.93
N LEU A 95 -5.66 22.99 -31.74
CA LEU A 95 -4.31 22.64 -32.18
C LEU A 95 -3.87 23.62 -33.28
N CYS A 96 -2.87 24.46 -33.00
CA CYS A 96 -2.17 25.22 -34.03
C CYS A 96 -0.87 24.50 -34.43
N ARG A 97 -0.81 24.02 -35.68
CA ARG A 97 0.41 23.54 -36.35
C ARG A 97 1.36 24.72 -36.60
N ALA A 98 2.64 24.57 -36.26
CA ALA A 98 3.70 25.37 -36.83
C ALA A 98 4.21 24.69 -38.11
N ALA A 99 4.21 25.44 -39.21
CA ALA A 99 4.69 25.03 -40.52
C ALA A 99 6.23 25.12 -40.62
N ALA A 100 6.82 24.21 -41.39
CA ALA A 100 8.18 24.33 -41.93
C ALA A 100 8.12 24.11 -43.47
N PRO A 101 9.04 24.71 -44.24
CA PRO A 101 8.77 25.15 -45.60
C PRO A 101 8.90 24.07 -46.68
N LYS A 102 8.19 24.32 -47.79
CA LYS A 102 8.19 23.53 -49.04
C LYS A 102 9.51 23.69 -49.80
N ALA A 103 10.02 22.57 -50.31
CA ALA A 103 10.67 22.50 -51.62
C ALA A 103 10.15 21.25 -52.33
N MET A 104 9.60 21.44 -53.53
CA MET A 104 9.06 20.39 -54.40
C MET A 104 10.14 19.87 -55.35
N ALA A 105 10.15 18.56 -55.58
CA ALA A 105 10.41 17.97 -56.90
C ALA A 105 9.72 16.59 -56.98
N SER A 106 9.24 16.26 -58.17
CA SER A 106 8.13 15.36 -58.51
C SER A 106 8.55 13.97 -59.02
N PHE A 107 7.81 12.92 -58.60
CA PHE A 107 7.25 11.72 -59.30
C PHE A 107 8.03 10.95 -60.42
N PRO A 108 7.65 9.70 -60.85
CA PRO A 108 6.73 8.66 -60.31
C PRO A 108 7.20 7.16 -60.45
N ARG A 109 6.33 6.21 -59.99
CA ARG A 109 6.13 4.77 -60.41
C ARG A 109 7.25 3.75 -60.03
N SER A 110 7.05 2.44 -59.78
CA SER A 110 6.00 1.45 -60.09
C SER A 110 6.01 0.22 -59.14
N ARG A 111 4.96 -0.60 -59.24
CA ARG A 111 4.69 -1.94 -58.64
C ARG A 111 5.52 -3.11 -59.23
N LYS A 112 5.40 -4.27 -58.55
CA LYS A 112 5.73 -5.69 -58.90
C LYS A 112 7.19 -6.08 -58.62
N GLY A 113 7.56 -7.30 -58.22
CA GLY A 113 6.93 -8.59 -57.94
C GLY A 113 8.07 -9.55 -57.50
N SER A 114 7.82 -10.49 -56.59
CA SER A 114 7.91 -11.96 -56.81
C SER A 114 9.31 -12.62 -56.75
N GLU A 115 9.32 -13.84 -56.17
CA GLU A 115 10.33 -14.93 -56.22
C GLU A 115 11.53 -14.79 -55.26
N LEU A 116 11.81 -15.68 -54.28
CA LEU A 116 11.77 -17.14 -54.12
C LEU A 116 12.82 -17.87 -54.96
N CYS A 117 13.92 -18.28 -54.31
CA CYS A 117 14.84 -19.31 -54.79
C CYS A 117 15.46 -20.06 -53.60
N VAL A 118 15.43 -21.39 -53.70
CA VAL A 118 15.95 -22.37 -52.74
C VAL A 118 16.87 -23.33 -53.52
N TRP A 119 17.86 -23.93 -52.81
CA TRP A 119 18.71 -25.10 -53.11
C TRP A 119 19.95 -24.90 -54.01
N PRO A 120 20.97 -25.80 -53.97
CA PRO A 120 21.29 -26.95 -53.07
C PRO A 120 22.69 -26.76 -52.38
N GLY A 121 23.20 -27.52 -51.40
CA GLY A 121 23.28 -28.97 -51.16
C GLY A 121 24.69 -29.50 -51.50
N MET A 122 25.44 -30.03 -50.51
CA MET A 122 26.62 -30.95 -50.52
C MET A 122 27.45 -30.68 -49.23
N GLY A 123 27.92 -31.60 -48.38
CA GLY A 123 28.06 -33.05 -48.42
C GLY A 123 29.51 -33.44 -48.08
N GLN A 124 29.70 -34.24 -47.01
CA GLN A 124 30.88 -35.12 -46.70
C GLN A 124 32.17 -34.49 -46.13
N LEU A 125 33.04 -35.14 -45.34
CA LEU A 125 33.07 -36.29 -44.41
C LEU A 125 34.56 -36.47 -43.96
N CYS A 126 34.82 -36.95 -42.73
CA CYS A 126 36.06 -37.66 -42.29
C CYS A 126 37.38 -36.84 -42.18
N LEU A 127 38.43 -37.10 -41.38
CA LEU A 127 38.97 -38.16 -40.49
C LEU A 127 39.93 -37.43 -39.50
N ARG A 128 39.91 -37.65 -38.18
CA ARG A 128 40.57 -38.70 -37.36
C ARG A 128 42.09 -38.54 -37.13
N LYS A 129 42.49 -38.80 -35.87
CA LYS A 129 43.82 -39.19 -35.30
C LYS A 129 44.78 -38.05 -34.89
N ASN A 130 45.57 -38.13 -33.81
CA ASN A 130 45.64 -38.92 -32.56
C ASN A 130 46.97 -38.53 -31.84
N LEU A 131 47.09 -38.93 -30.56
CA LEU A 131 48.35 -39.19 -29.80
C LEU A 131 49.20 -37.97 -29.36
N LEU A 132 49.91 -37.96 -28.22
CA LEU A 132 50.01 -38.76 -26.97
C LEU A 132 50.97 -37.94 -26.04
N TYR A 133 50.92 -38.03 -24.71
CA TYR A 133 51.89 -38.69 -23.79
C TYR A 133 51.38 -38.34 -22.37
N GLY A 134 51.11 -39.25 -21.40
CA GLY A 134 51.91 -40.37 -20.86
C GLY A 134 52.77 -39.81 -19.70
N PHE A 135 52.63 -40.17 -18.42
CA PHE A 135 52.97 -41.44 -17.73
C PHE A 135 52.81 -41.17 -16.20
N MET A 136 52.25 -42.01 -15.31
CA MET A 136 52.76 -43.26 -14.72
C MET A 136 51.71 -43.81 -13.72
N ARG A 137 51.15 -45.01 -13.92
CA ARG A 137 51.45 -46.32 -13.27
C ARG A 137 51.08 -46.45 -11.77
N LEU A 138 50.02 -47.21 -11.42
CA LEU A 138 49.97 -48.68 -11.09
C LEU A 138 50.46 -48.97 -9.64
N PHE A 139 49.69 -49.54 -8.70
CA PHE A 139 49.16 -50.92 -8.69
C PHE A 139 48.00 -51.15 -7.66
N SER A 140 47.03 -51.97 -8.10
CA SER A 140 46.12 -52.94 -7.44
C SER A 140 45.99 -53.13 -5.89
N LEU A 141 44.74 -52.94 -5.41
CA LEU A 141 43.81 -53.75 -4.54
C LEU A 141 44.25 -55.15 -4.02
N PRO A 142 43.45 -55.85 -3.15
CA PRO A 142 42.53 -55.48 -2.02
C PRO A 142 42.68 -56.41 -0.77
N PHE A 143 42.07 -56.17 0.42
CA PHE A 143 41.65 -57.26 1.33
C PHE A 143 40.69 -56.85 2.49
N LYS A 144 39.59 -57.60 2.56
CA LYS A 144 38.59 -57.98 3.61
C LYS A 144 38.56 -57.39 5.04
N THR A 145 37.32 -57.02 5.42
CA THR A 145 36.57 -57.21 6.70
C THR A 145 37.29 -57.23 8.06
N LEU A 146 36.81 -56.39 8.99
CA LEU A 146 36.59 -56.75 10.40
C LEU A 146 35.42 -55.95 11.01
N ARG A 147 34.53 -56.68 11.69
CA ARG A 147 33.41 -56.18 12.50
C ARG A 147 33.91 -55.72 13.88
N SER A 148 33.29 -54.64 14.38
CA SER A 148 32.90 -54.39 15.79
C SER A 148 33.98 -54.39 16.89
N VAL A 149 34.15 -53.26 17.59
CA VAL A 149 33.71 -53.04 18.99
C VAL A 149 34.12 -51.62 19.46
N SER A 150 33.18 -51.00 20.16
CA SER A 150 33.17 -49.70 20.84
C SER A 150 34.33 -49.42 21.81
N ARG A 151 34.88 -48.19 21.82
CA ARG A 151 34.78 -47.23 22.96
C ARG A 151 35.68 -46.00 22.78
N ARG A 152 35.04 -44.84 22.96
CA ARG A 152 35.53 -43.57 23.54
C ARG A 152 36.88 -43.02 23.05
N ILE A 153 36.80 -42.04 22.15
CA ILE A 153 37.58 -40.80 22.27
C ILE A 153 36.63 -39.64 21.98
N GLY A 154 36.55 -38.70 22.92
CA GLY A 154 35.75 -37.48 22.79
C GLY A 154 36.24 -36.68 21.59
N GLY A 155 35.35 -36.50 20.63
CA GLY A 155 35.54 -35.66 19.45
C GLY A 155 34.47 -34.59 19.47
N VAL A 156 34.94 -33.35 19.50
CA VAL A 156 34.19 -32.09 19.45
C VAL A 156 33.12 -32.15 18.35
N SER A 157 31.87 -32.39 18.72
CA SER A 157 30.72 -32.08 17.86
C SER A 157 30.35 -30.63 18.10
N GLN A 158 31.09 -29.72 17.45
CA GLN A 158 30.59 -28.39 17.19
C GLN A 158 29.42 -28.56 16.21
N PHE A 159 28.25 -28.85 16.77
CA PHE A 159 26.99 -28.62 16.07
C PHE A 159 26.99 -27.13 15.74
N CYS A 160 27.22 -26.80 14.47
CA CYS A 160 26.81 -25.52 13.92
C CYS A 160 25.30 -25.45 14.08
N SER A 161 24.89 -24.90 15.23
CA SER A 161 23.55 -24.40 15.43
C SER A 161 23.38 -23.24 14.46
N ILE A 162 22.85 -23.52 13.27
CA ILE A 162 22.33 -22.48 12.37
C ILE A 162 21.02 -22.01 13.01
N THR A 163 21.12 -21.32 14.13
CA THR A 163 20.00 -20.74 14.84
C THR A 163 20.21 -19.25 14.88
N ASN A 164 19.31 -18.54 14.18
CA ASN A 164 19.20 -17.09 14.10
C ASN A 164 20.38 -16.37 13.47
N MET A 165 20.55 -16.52 12.16
CA MET A 165 20.88 -15.33 11.38
C MET A 165 19.63 -14.46 11.42
N SER A 166 19.68 -13.37 12.17
CA SER A 166 18.68 -12.31 12.12
C SER A 166 18.72 -11.72 10.71
N SER A 167 18.03 -12.34 9.76
CA SER A 167 17.91 -11.81 8.42
C SER A 167 17.08 -10.54 8.46
N SER A 168 17.58 -9.48 7.84
CA SER A 168 16.91 -8.17 7.86
C SER A 168 15.89 -8.13 6.74
N LEU A 169 14.63 -8.47 7.05
CA LEU A 169 13.51 -8.20 6.15
C LEU A 169 13.16 -6.71 6.22
N GLN A 170 13.33 -6.00 5.12
CA GLN A 170 12.85 -4.63 4.96
C GLN A 170 11.47 -4.64 4.32
N ILE A 171 10.53 -3.87 4.89
CA ILE A 171 9.16 -3.75 4.39
C ILE A 171 8.94 -2.28 4.01
N GLU A 172 8.62 -2.05 2.74
CA GLU A 172 8.31 -0.72 2.22
C GLU A 172 6.88 -0.69 1.68
N LEU A 173 6.10 0.26 2.20
CA LEU A 173 4.74 0.50 1.78
C LEU A 173 4.75 1.34 0.49
N VAL A 174 4.03 0.86 -0.53
CA VAL A 174 3.86 1.52 -1.82
C VAL A 174 2.38 1.89 -1.98
N PRO A 175 2.03 3.19 -1.96
CA PRO A 175 0.66 3.63 -2.23
C PRO A 175 0.26 3.30 -3.67
N CYS A 176 -0.92 2.71 -3.82
CA CYS A 176 -1.52 2.40 -5.12
C CYS A 176 -2.97 2.89 -5.18
N LEU A 177 -3.46 3.11 -6.40
CA LEU A 177 -4.82 3.57 -6.67
C LEU A 177 -5.16 4.81 -5.83
N ARG A 178 -6.23 4.74 -5.02
CA ARG A 178 -6.65 5.84 -4.14
C ARG A 178 -6.17 5.65 -2.71
N ASP A 179 -6.31 4.44 -2.20
CA ASP A 179 -6.09 4.14 -0.78
C ASP A 179 -5.53 2.73 -0.55
N ASN A 180 -5.16 1.99 -1.60
CA ASN A 180 -4.55 0.67 -1.47
C ASN A 180 -3.07 0.79 -1.08
N TYR A 181 -2.59 -0.22 -0.34
CA TYR A 181 -1.18 -0.40 -0.05
C TYR A 181 -0.70 -1.75 -0.57
N ALA A 182 0.30 -1.68 -1.45
CA ALA A 182 1.19 -2.79 -1.73
C ALA A 182 2.39 -2.74 -0.80
N TYR A 183 3.06 -3.88 -0.58
CA TYR A 183 4.24 -3.95 0.29
C TYR A 183 5.40 -4.61 -0.41
N LEU A 184 6.47 -3.85 -0.67
CA LEU A 184 7.73 -4.40 -1.10
C LEU A 184 8.45 -5.04 0.08
N LEU A 185 8.85 -6.29 -0.11
CA LEU A 185 9.62 -7.09 0.82
C LEU A 185 11.02 -7.24 0.25
N HIS A 186 12.04 -6.85 0.99
CA HIS A 186 13.44 -7.00 0.57
C HIS A 186 14.23 -7.74 1.65
N ASP A 187 14.71 -8.93 1.30
CA ASP A 187 15.68 -9.64 2.11
C ASP A 187 17.09 -9.09 1.82
N VAL A 188 17.67 -8.39 2.80
CA VAL A 188 18.97 -7.71 2.63
C VAL A 188 20.11 -8.70 2.35
N ASP A 189 20.02 -9.93 2.88
CA ASP A 189 21.12 -10.90 2.80
C ASP A 189 21.22 -11.52 1.40
N THR A 190 20.10 -11.85 0.78
CA THR A 190 20.06 -12.48 -0.54
C THR A 190 19.75 -11.52 -1.69
N GLY A 191 19.23 -10.33 -1.38
CA GLY A 191 18.68 -9.40 -2.37
C GLY A 191 17.33 -9.86 -2.96
N THR A 192 16.70 -10.89 -2.39
CA THR A 192 15.38 -11.37 -2.83
C THR A 192 14.33 -10.31 -2.58
N VAL A 193 13.52 -10.01 -3.60
CA VAL A 193 12.43 -9.04 -3.52
C VAL A 193 11.08 -9.69 -3.79
N GLY A 194 10.13 -9.40 -2.91
CA GLY A 194 8.72 -9.73 -3.07
C GLY A 194 7.85 -8.49 -3.10
N VAL A 195 6.63 -8.61 -3.61
CA VAL A 195 5.59 -7.60 -3.42
C VAL A 195 4.31 -8.27 -2.95
N VAL A 196 3.69 -7.73 -1.91
CA VAL A 196 2.35 -8.14 -1.47
C VAL A 196 1.32 -7.22 -2.12
N ASP A 197 0.28 -7.82 -2.69
CA ASP A 197 -0.92 -7.17 -3.27
C ASP A 197 -0.62 -5.99 -4.23
N PRO A 198 0.11 -6.21 -5.35
CA PRO A 198 0.34 -5.15 -6.33
C PRO A 198 -0.96 -4.80 -7.09
N SER A 199 -1.68 -3.79 -6.61
CA SER A 199 -2.91 -3.27 -7.24
C SER A 199 -2.71 -2.89 -8.70
N GLU A 200 -1.59 -2.24 -9.00
CA GLU A 200 -1.19 -1.76 -10.31
C GLU A 200 0.33 -1.91 -10.48
N SER A 201 0.79 -2.17 -11.70
CA SER A 201 2.19 -2.50 -11.98
C SER A 201 3.12 -1.27 -11.91
N VAL A 202 2.64 -0.10 -12.31
CA VAL A 202 3.46 1.11 -12.47
C VAL A 202 4.13 1.59 -11.17
N PRO A 203 3.43 1.78 -10.03
CA PRO A 203 4.06 2.22 -8.78
C PRO A 203 5.13 1.25 -8.28
N ILE A 204 4.89 -0.05 -8.46
CA ILE A 204 5.83 -1.10 -8.07
C ILE A 204 7.09 -1.04 -8.94
N ILE A 205 6.94 -0.93 -10.26
CA ILE A 205 8.05 -0.78 -11.20
C ILE A 205 8.89 0.46 -10.85
N GLU A 206 8.26 1.59 -10.55
CA GLU A 206 8.97 2.81 -10.16
C GLU A 206 9.77 2.64 -8.86
N ALA A 207 9.18 1.99 -7.86
CA ALA A 207 9.84 1.73 -6.58
C ALA A 207 11.04 0.77 -6.75
N LEU A 208 10.88 -0.29 -7.54
CA LEU A 208 11.96 -1.24 -7.88
C LEU A 208 13.09 -0.54 -8.64
N ASN A 209 12.77 0.27 -9.66
CA ASN A 209 13.76 0.98 -10.47
C ASN A 209 14.59 1.97 -9.64
N LYS A 210 13.98 2.70 -8.70
CA LYS A 210 14.69 3.64 -7.81
C LYS A 210 15.78 2.97 -6.97
N LYS A 211 15.63 1.68 -6.70
CA LYS A 211 16.54 0.88 -5.87
C LYS A 211 17.39 -0.10 -6.67
N ASN A 212 17.19 -0.15 -7.99
CA ASN A 212 17.81 -1.13 -8.89
C ASN A 212 17.56 -2.58 -8.43
N TRP A 213 16.32 -2.86 -8.03
CA TRP A 213 15.88 -4.17 -7.58
C TRP A 213 15.17 -4.96 -8.69
N ASN A 214 15.32 -6.28 -8.66
CA ASN A 214 14.57 -7.21 -9.52
C ASN A 214 13.52 -7.96 -8.69
N LEU A 215 12.30 -8.11 -9.20
CA LEU A 215 11.21 -8.77 -8.48
C LEU A 215 11.28 -10.30 -8.63
N ASN A 216 11.22 -11.03 -7.51
CA ASN A 216 11.21 -12.49 -7.50
C ASN A 216 9.81 -13.06 -7.26
N TYR A 217 9.05 -12.47 -6.33
CA TYR A 217 7.77 -13.02 -5.87
C TYR A 217 6.66 -11.96 -5.83
N ILE A 218 5.45 -12.38 -6.17
CA ILE A 218 4.21 -11.61 -5.98
C ILE A 218 3.33 -12.42 -5.04
N LEU A 219 2.91 -11.87 -3.91
CA LEU A 219 2.07 -12.53 -2.92
C LEU A 219 0.70 -11.85 -2.94
N ASN A 220 -0.36 -12.59 -3.24
CA ASN A 220 -1.73 -12.06 -3.18
C ASN A 220 -2.50 -12.63 -1.99
N THR A 221 -3.08 -11.73 -1.20
CA THR A 221 -3.93 -12.08 -0.05
C THR A 221 -5.27 -12.64 -0.51
N HIS A 222 -5.83 -12.08 -1.59
CA HIS A 222 -7.08 -12.53 -2.21
C HIS A 222 -7.18 -12.06 -3.68
N HIS A 223 -8.28 -12.43 -4.34
CA HIS A 223 -8.45 -12.28 -5.79
C HIS A 223 -9.04 -10.94 -6.27
N HIS A 224 -9.38 -9.99 -5.39
CA HIS A 224 -9.95 -8.73 -5.88
C HIS A 224 -8.93 -7.96 -6.72
N TYR A 225 -9.46 -7.28 -7.74
CA TYR A 225 -8.65 -6.65 -8.78
C TYR A 225 -7.69 -5.60 -8.22
N ASP A 226 -8.10 -4.86 -7.20
CA ASP A 226 -7.27 -3.86 -6.53
C ASP A 226 -6.15 -4.47 -5.66
N HIS A 227 -6.02 -5.80 -5.59
CA HIS A 227 -4.89 -6.51 -4.99
C HIS A 227 -4.09 -7.32 -6.01
N THR A 228 -4.67 -7.60 -7.18
CA THR A 228 -4.05 -8.49 -8.19
C THR A 228 -3.83 -7.83 -9.55
N GLY A 229 -4.27 -6.59 -9.74
CA GLY A 229 -4.32 -5.93 -11.05
C GLY A 229 -2.95 -5.77 -11.71
N GLY A 230 -1.89 -5.67 -10.92
CA GLY A 230 -0.51 -5.60 -11.41
C GLY A 230 0.15 -6.97 -11.67
N ASN A 231 -0.50 -8.09 -11.36
CA ASN A 231 0.15 -9.41 -11.34
C ASN A 231 0.77 -9.79 -12.69
N ILE A 232 -0.03 -9.76 -13.77
CA ILE A 232 0.39 -10.24 -15.10
C ILE A 232 1.54 -9.40 -15.63
N ASP A 233 1.40 -8.07 -15.62
CA ASP A 233 2.43 -7.15 -16.06
C ASP A 233 3.76 -7.35 -15.31
N LEU A 234 3.71 -7.46 -13.97
CA LEU A 234 4.91 -7.64 -13.15
C LEU A 234 5.54 -9.01 -13.38
N LYS A 235 4.74 -10.05 -13.52
CA LYS A 235 5.19 -11.40 -13.85
C LYS A 235 5.90 -11.43 -15.21
N GLU A 236 5.29 -10.87 -16.25
CA GLU A 236 5.87 -10.82 -17.59
C GLU A 236 7.16 -10.00 -17.63
N ARG A 237 7.19 -8.87 -16.91
CA ARG A 237 8.34 -7.96 -16.91
C ARG A 237 9.56 -8.52 -16.17
N TYR A 238 9.36 -9.18 -15.03
CA TYR A 238 10.45 -9.59 -14.13
C TYR A 238 10.67 -11.10 -14.07
N GLY A 239 9.79 -11.90 -14.67
CA GLY A 239 9.78 -13.36 -14.49
C GLY A 239 9.41 -13.79 -13.07
N ALA A 240 8.75 -12.92 -12.31
CA ALA A 240 8.37 -13.17 -10.93
C ALA A 240 7.38 -14.34 -10.80
N LYS A 241 7.41 -15.05 -9.66
CA LYS A 241 6.44 -16.11 -9.34
C LYS A 241 5.29 -15.54 -8.53
N VAL A 242 4.06 -15.77 -9.00
CA VAL A 242 2.85 -15.34 -8.31
C VAL A 242 2.42 -16.43 -7.32
N ILE A 243 2.12 -16.00 -6.10
CA ILE A 243 1.81 -16.83 -4.95
C ILE A 243 0.44 -16.43 -4.44
N GLY A 244 -0.42 -17.41 -4.20
CA GLY A 244 -1.77 -17.15 -3.70
C GLY A 244 -2.43 -18.37 -3.09
N SER A 245 -3.68 -18.18 -2.68
CA SER A 245 -4.49 -19.22 -2.07
C SER A 245 -4.86 -20.32 -3.06
N GLY A 246 -4.80 -21.57 -2.63
CA GLY A 246 -5.27 -22.71 -3.44
C GLY A 246 -6.75 -22.68 -3.75
N LEU A 247 -7.56 -22.09 -2.87
CA LEU A 247 -8.99 -21.90 -3.11
C LEU A 247 -9.26 -20.84 -4.20
N ASP A 248 -8.32 -19.92 -4.42
CA ASP A 248 -8.41 -18.86 -5.42
C ASP A 248 -7.48 -19.09 -6.61
N LYS A 249 -7.00 -20.32 -6.82
CA LYS A 249 -6.08 -20.65 -7.93
C LYS A 249 -6.61 -20.18 -9.29
N GLU A 250 -7.89 -20.38 -9.57
CA GLU A 250 -8.51 -19.97 -10.84
C GLU A 250 -8.91 -18.49 -10.87
N ARG A 251 -8.80 -17.77 -9.73
CA ARG A 251 -9.22 -16.37 -9.58
C ARG A 251 -8.05 -15.39 -9.46
N ILE A 252 -6.87 -15.86 -9.02
CA ILE A 252 -5.66 -15.05 -8.92
C ILE A 252 -4.90 -15.08 -10.26
N PRO A 253 -4.82 -13.95 -11.00
CA PRO A 253 -4.17 -13.90 -12.30
C PRO A 253 -2.70 -14.30 -12.22
N GLY A 254 -2.33 -15.30 -13.03
CA GLY A 254 -0.94 -15.69 -13.21
C GLY A 254 -0.33 -16.52 -12.07
N ILE A 255 -1.13 -17.06 -11.15
CA ILE A 255 -0.64 -17.86 -10.02
C ILE A 255 0.30 -19.01 -10.46
N ASP A 256 1.45 -19.13 -9.82
CA ASP A 256 2.44 -20.20 -10.03
C ASP A 256 2.52 -21.13 -8.82
N ILE A 257 2.44 -20.56 -7.61
CA ILE A 257 2.60 -21.26 -6.34
C ILE A 257 1.31 -21.11 -5.56
N VAL A 258 0.75 -22.26 -5.19
CA VAL A 258 -0.49 -22.36 -4.41
C VAL A 258 -0.14 -22.70 -2.97
N LEU A 259 -0.74 -21.97 -2.03
CA LEU A 259 -0.60 -22.19 -0.59
C LEU A 259 -1.97 -22.37 0.08
N ASN A 260 -2.00 -23.16 1.15
CA ASN A 260 -3.18 -23.49 1.95
C ASN A 260 -3.00 -23.10 3.42
N ASP A 261 -4.08 -23.22 4.21
CA ASP A 261 -4.04 -22.95 5.66
C ASP A 261 -2.98 -23.80 6.36
N GLY A 262 -2.11 -23.17 7.16
CA GLY A 262 -1.07 -23.83 7.93
C GLY A 262 0.22 -24.14 7.14
N ASP A 263 0.24 -23.88 5.83
CA ASP A 263 1.46 -24.05 5.03
C ASP A 263 2.58 -23.15 5.53
N LYS A 264 3.81 -23.67 5.45
CA LYS A 264 5.04 -22.93 5.72
C LYS A 264 5.77 -22.74 4.40
N TRP A 265 5.94 -21.49 4.01
CA TRP A 265 6.69 -21.12 2.82
C TRP A 265 7.95 -20.33 3.20
N MET A 266 8.98 -20.36 2.36
CA MET A 266 10.23 -19.65 2.61
C MET A 266 10.39 -18.49 1.63
N PHE A 267 10.36 -17.26 2.14
CA PHE A 267 10.78 -16.07 1.41
C PHE A 267 12.27 -15.87 1.67
N ALA A 268 13.13 -16.35 0.77
CA ALA A 268 14.58 -16.47 1.03
C ALA A 268 14.85 -17.23 2.34
N SER A 269 15.44 -16.56 3.35
CA SER A 269 15.70 -17.12 4.69
C SER A 269 14.55 -16.94 5.68
N HIS A 270 13.46 -16.27 5.28
CA HIS A 270 12.33 -15.93 6.15
C HIS A 270 11.21 -16.96 6.05
N GLN A 271 10.86 -17.59 7.17
CA GLN A 271 9.66 -18.41 7.23
C GLN A 271 8.41 -17.52 7.13
N VAL A 272 7.47 -17.96 6.32
CA VAL A 272 6.13 -17.39 6.14
C VAL A 272 5.12 -18.44 6.55
N LEU A 273 4.28 -18.12 7.53
CA LEU A 273 3.15 -18.93 7.95
C LEU A 273 1.90 -18.44 7.23
N VAL A 274 1.26 -19.33 6.47
CA VAL A 274 0.04 -19.02 5.71
C VAL A 274 -1.17 -19.29 6.58
N MET A 275 -2.06 -18.31 6.70
CA MET A 275 -3.26 -18.39 7.51
C MET A 275 -4.47 -18.17 6.60
N SER A 276 -5.33 -19.17 6.45
CA SER A 276 -6.62 -18.96 5.80
C SER A 276 -7.51 -18.11 6.70
N THR A 277 -7.99 -17.02 6.11
CA THR A 277 -8.72 -15.94 6.78
C THR A 277 -10.03 -15.60 6.04
N PRO A 278 -10.92 -16.58 5.81
CA PRO A 278 -12.17 -16.34 5.09
C PRO A 278 -13.06 -15.32 5.82
N GLY A 279 -13.81 -14.55 5.06
CA GLY A 279 -14.75 -13.56 5.59
C GLY A 279 -15.03 -12.49 4.55
N HIS A 280 -13.98 -11.75 4.16
CA HIS A 280 -14.07 -10.81 3.06
C HIS A 280 -14.31 -11.53 1.73
N THR A 281 -13.40 -12.43 1.38
CA THR A 281 -13.57 -13.45 0.35
C THR A 281 -13.44 -14.84 0.96
N ARG A 282 -13.90 -15.88 0.27
CA ARG A 282 -13.82 -17.27 0.76
C ARG A 282 -12.40 -17.85 0.66
N GLY A 283 -11.60 -17.32 -0.26
CA GLY A 283 -10.23 -17.78 -0.53
C GLY A 283 -9.14 -16.95 0.14
N HIS A 284 -9.50 -15.93 0.90
CA HIS A 284 -8.55 -15.00 1.52
C HIS A 284 -7.53 -15.73 2.40
N ILE A 285 -6.26 -15.35 2.27
CA ILE A 285 -5.15 -15.77 3.11
C ILE A 285 -4.37 -14.56 3.65
N SER A 286 -3.83 -14.70 4.85
CA SER A 286 -2.90 -13.76 5.46
C SER A 286 -1.51 -14.39 5.55
N PHE A 287 -0.46 -13.59 5.39
CA PHE A 287 0.93 -14.03 5.44
C PHE A 287 1.60 -13.52 6.72
N TYR A 288 1.98 -14.41 7.63
CA TYR A 288 2.68 -14.04 8.85
C TYR A 288 4.17 -14.39 8.77
N PHE A 289 5.01 -13.38 8.98
CA PHE A 289 6.47 -13.46 9.05
C PHE A 289 6.89 -13.37 10.53
N PRO A 290 7.03 -14.50 11.26
CA PRO A 290 7.38 -14.48 12.68
C PRO A 290 8.73 -13.80 12.96
N GLY A 291 9.72 -13.98 12.07
CA GLY A 291 11.05 -13.39 12.24
C GLY A 291 11.06 -11.85 12.25
N SER A 292 10.18 -11.22 11.47
CA SER A 292 10.02 -9.76 11.43
C SER A 292 8.86 -9.25 12.29
N LYS A 293 8.12 -10.16 12.94
CA LYS A 293 6.87 -9.86 13.66
C LYS A 293 5.88 -9.08 12.79
N SER A 294 5.69 -9.51 11.54
CA SER A 294 4.83 -8.80 10.57
C SER A 294 3.75 -9.72 10.02
N VAL A 295 2.51 -9.24 9.94
CA VAL A 295 1.41 -9.96 9.28
C VAL A 295 0.80 -9.09 8.18
N PHE A 296 0.71 -9.66 6.98
CA PHE A 296 -0.01 -9.08 5.85
C PHE A 296 -1.43 -9.64 5.83
N THR A 297 -2.40 -8.76 6.06
CA THR A 297 -3.79 -9.16 6.38
C THR A 297 -4.79 -8.90 5.26
N GLY A 298 -4.33 -8.29 4.16
CA GLY A 298 -5.18 -7.88 3.05
C GLY A 298 -6.41 -7.14 3.58
N ASP A 299 -7.57 -7.67 3.23
CA ASP A 299 -8.86 -7.10 3.56
C ASP A 299 -9.59 -7.83 4.69
N THR A 300 -8.88 -8.70 5.42
CA THR A 300 -9.46 -9.34 6.61
C THR A 300 -9.49 -8.37 7.79
N LEU A 301 -8.33 -7.85 8.19
CA LEU A 301 -8.16 -6.93 9.32
C LEU A 301 -7.61 -5.60 8.80
N PHE A 302 -8.29 -4.51 9.12
CA PHE A 302 -7.75 -3.17 8.95
C PHE A 302 -7.50 -2.54 10.32
N SER A 303 -6.73 -1.46 10.37
CA SER A 303 -6.73 -0.66 11.58
C SER A 303 -8.13 -0.12 11.88
N LEU A 304 -8.63 -0.43 13.08
CA LEU A 304 -9.95 -0.08 13.60
C LEU A 304 -11.16 -0.63 12.81
N SER A 305 -10.97 -1.59 11.90
CA SER A 305 -12.09 -2.32 11.31
C SER A 305 -11.74 -3.72 10.78
N CYS A 306 -12.69 -4.37 10.11
CA CYS A 306 -12.44 -5.55 9.27
C CYS A 306 -13.00 -5.32 7.85
N GLY A 307 -12.74 -6.25 6.94
CA GLY A 307 -13.35 -6.27 5.61
C GLY A 307 -14.87 -6.33 5.64
N LYS A 308 -15.49 -5.83 4.57
CA LYS A 308 -16.90 -6.16 4.27
C LYS A 308 -17.01 -7.65 3.96
N LEU A 309 -18.13 -8.26 4.33
CA LEU A 309 -18.38 -9.69 4.14
C LEU A 309 -18.98 -9.94 2.76
N PHE A 310 -18.18 -9.92 1.69
CA PHE A 310 -18.70 -10.13 0.33
C PHE A 310 -19.01 -11.59 0.04
N GLU A 311 -18.17 -12.51 0.51
CA GLU A 311 -18.34 -13.95 0.24
C GLU A 311 -18.44 -14.81 1.52
N GLY A 312 -18.23 -14.23 2.69
CA GLY A 312 -18.20 -14.93 3.96
C GLY A 312 -19.31 -14.52 4.93
N THR A 313 -19.25 -15.13 6.11
CA THR A 313 -20.20 -14.93 7.22
C THR A 313 -19.54 -14.22 8.41
N PRO A 314 -20.33 -13.63 9.34
CA PRO A 314 -19.77 -13.09 10.57
C PRO A 314 -18.97 -14.12 11.38
N GLN A 315 -19.42 -15.37 11.41
CA GLN A 315 -18.72 -16.48 12.07
C GLN A 315 -17.35 -16.75 11.45
N GLN A 316 -17.25 -16.76 10.11
CA GLN A 316 -15.97 -16.92 9.41
C GLN A 316 -15.02 -15.76 9.70
N MET A 317 -15.50 -14.51 9.57
CA MET A 317 -14.69 -13.33 9.87
C MET A 317 -14.22 -13.33 11.33
N LEU A 318 -15.09 -13.66 12.28
CA LEU A 318 -14.71 -13.78 13.69
C LEU A 318 -13.60 -14.81 13.90
N SER A 319 -13.73 -15.99 13.28
CA SER A 319 -12.69 -17.04 13.35
C SER A 319 -11.36 -16.55 12.78
N SER A 320 -11.39 -15.88 11.63
CA SER A 320 -10.22 -15.30 10.96
C SER A 320 -9.55 -14.22 11.81
N LEU A 321 -10.32 -13.32 12.41
CA LEU A 321 -9.82 -12.30 13.32
C LEU A 321 -9.25 -12.92 14.60
N ARG A 322 -9.84 -14.01 15.12
CA ARG A 322 -9.30 -14.77 16.27
C ARG A 322 -7.97 -15.44 15.93
N LYS A 323 -7.82 -15.99 14.72
CA LYS A 323 -6.52 -16.51 14.26
C LYS A 323 -5.46 -15.40 14.26
N ILE A 324 -5.74 -14.25 13.65
CA ILE A 324 -4.79 -13.12 13.58
C ILE A 324 -4.48 -12.58 14.99
N THR A 325 -5.49 -12.41 15.86
CA THR A 325 -5.31 -11.90 17.22
C THR A 325 -4.64 -12.90 18.17
N SER A 326 -4.52 -14.18 17.81
CA SER A 326 -3.71 -15.14 18.55
C SER A 326 -2.19 -14.94 18.38
N LEU A 327 -1.76 -14.13 17.40
CA LEU A 327 -0.37 -13.73 17.23
C LEU A 327 0.10 -12.79 18.37
N PRO A 328 1.42 -12.65 18.59
CA PRO A 328 1.97 -11.75 19.61
C PRO A 328 1.51 -10.30 19.47
N ASP A 329 1.29 -9.60 20.59
CA ASP A 329 0.79 -8.21 20.60
C ASP A 329 1.71 -7.20 19.90
N ASP A 330 3.01 -7.49 19.88
CA ASP A 330 4.02 -6.68 19.19
C ASP A 330 4.12 -6.99 17.68
N THR A 331 3.19 -7.79 17.14
CA THR A 331 3.06 -8.01 15.69
C THR A 331 2.58 -6.73 14.99
N ASN A 332 3.32 -6.32 13.97
CA ASN A 332 2.95 -5.27 13.03
C ASN A 332 1.95 -5.78 12.00
N VAL A 333 0.82 -5.11 11.87
CA VAL A 333 -0.24 -5.42 10.91
C VAL A 333 -0.11 -4.51 9.68
N TYR A 334 0.03 -5.13 8.52
CA TYR A 334 0.07 -4.50 7.20
C TYR A 334 -1.22 -4.90 6.45
N CYS A 335 -2.16 -3.96 6.32
CA CYS A 335 -3.50 -4.21 5.77
C CYS A 335 -3.72 -3.49 4.43
N GLY A 336 -4.64 -4.00 3.62
CA GLY A 336 -4.80 -3.61 2.21
C GLY A 336 -5.06 -2.13 1.93
N HIS A 337 -5.65 -1.39 2.89
CA HIS A 337 -6.13 -0.04 2.66
C HIS A 337 -5.88 0.97 3.79
N GLU A 338 -5.76 2.24 3.41
CA GLU A 338 -5.73 3.41 4.31
C GLU A 338 -7.14 3.88 4.71
N TYR A 339 -7.85 3.03 5.45
CA TYR A 339 -9.20 3.32 5.96
C TYR A 339 -9.22 3.83 7.41
N THR A 340 -8.05 3.93 8.05
CA THR A 340 -7.93 4.09 9.50
C THR A 340 -8.65 5.34 10.03
N PHE A 341 -8.63 6.45 9.29
CA PHE A 341 -9.34 7.67 9.69
C PHE A 341 -10.87 7.59 9.59
N SER A 342 -11.42 6.93 8.58
CA SER A 342 -12.88 6.72 8.53
C SER A 342 -13.29 5.65 9.54
N ASN A 343 -12.47 4.63 9.76
CA ASN A 343 -12.68 3.61 10.76
C ASN A 343 -12.69 4.18 12.19
N SER A 344 -11.78 5.12 12.51
CA SER A 344 -11.75 5.75 13.83
C SER A 344 -13.01 6.54 14.15
N LYS A 345 -13.61 7.21 13.16
CA LYS A 345 -14.90 7.91 13.32
C LYS A 345 -16.01 6.96 13.70
N PHE A 346 -16.12 5.83 13.00
CA PHE A 346 -17.12 4.80 13.32
C PHE A 346 -16.87 4.21 14.71
N ALA A 347 -15.63 3.81 15.01
CA ALA A 347 -15.28 3.24 16.31
C ALA A 347 -15.62 4.20 17.47
N LEU A 348 -15.28 5.48 17.35
CA LEU A 348 -15.61 6.51 18.36
C LEU A 348 -17.12 6.76 18.49
N SER A 349 -17.91 6.52 17.44
CA SER A 349 -19.37 6.68 17.50
C SER A 349 -20.05 5.60 18.34
N ILE A 350 -19.43 4.42 18.50
CA ILE A 350 -20.00 3.27 19.20
C ILE A 350 -19.29 2.92 20.52
N GLU A 351 -18.06 3.39 20.71
CA GLU A 351 -17.29 3.23 21.96
C GLU A 351 -16.62 4.54 22.39
N PRO A 352 -17.37 5.65 22.57
CA PRO A 352 -16.81 6.96 22.90
C PRO A 352 -16.09 7.01 24.25
N GLY A 353 -16.37 6.12 25.19
CA GLY A 353 -15.72 6.03 26.51
C GLY A 353 -14.32 5.39 26.49
N ASN A 354 -13.90 4.79 25.37
CA ASN A 354 -12.61 4.10 25.27
C ASN A 354 -11.44 5.12 25.12
N GLN A 355 -10.70 5.34 26.20
CA GLN A 355 -9.57 6.28 26.24
C GLN A 355 -8.41 5.88 25.30
N GLU A 356 -8.15 4.58 25.14
CA GLU A 356 -7.13 4.08 24.22
C GLU A 356 -7.48 4.42 22.77
N LEU A 357 -8.76 4.27 22.41
CA LEU A 357 -9.30 4.62 21.09
C LEU A 357 -9.27 6.13 20.85
N GLN A 358 -9.62 6.96 21.86
CA GLN A 358 -9.55 8.43 21.75
C GLN A 358 -8.12 8.92 21.47
N SER A 359 -7.14 8.40 22.23
CA SER A 359 -5.73 8.72 22.01
C SER A 359 -5.30 8.26 20.62
N TYR A 360 -5.66 7.03 20.23
CA TYR A 360 -5.27 6.51 18.94
C TYR A 360 -5.86 7.30 17.77
N ALA A 361 -7.14 7.68 17.87
CA ALA A 361 -7.81 8.52 16.88
C ALA A 361 -7.13 9.89 16.73
N THR A 362 -6.59 10.45 17.81
CA THR A 362 -5.82 11.71 17.77
C THR A 362 -4.52 11.54 16.98
N ASP A 363 -3.78 10.45 17.21
CA ASP A 363 -2.57 10.13 16.46
C ASP A 363 -2.86 9.91 14.97
N ILE A 364 -3.96 9.23 14.66
CA ILE A 364 -4.44 9.01 13.29
C ILE A 364 -4.71 10.34 12.60
N VAL A 365 -5.44 11.26 13.24
CA VAL A 365 -5.70 12.61 12.70
C VAL A 365 -4.38 13.34 12.43
N HIS A 366 -3.42 13.25 13.35
CA HIS A 366 -2.13 13.88 13.22
C HIS A 366 -1.33 13.36 12.02
N LEU A 367 -1.27 12.04 11.83
CA LEU A 367 -0.60 11.39 10.69
C LEU A 367 -1.27 11.78 9.37
N ARG A 368 -2.60 11.69 9.30
CA ARG A 368 -3.35 11.98 8.07
C ARG A 368 -3.29 13.46 7.67
N ASN A 369 -3.29 14.39 8.62
CA ASN A 369 -3.09 15.82 8.33
C ASN A 369 -1.71 16.13 7.74
N LYS A 370 -0.72 15.26 7.98
CA LYS A 370 0.62 15.34 7.38
C LYS A 370 0.75 14.54 6.08
N GLY A 371 -0.32 13.88 5.62
CA GLY A 371 -0.28 12.99 4.46
C GLY A 371 0.54 11.71 4.69
N LEU A 372 0.76 11.30 5.94
CA LEU A 372 1.51 10.10 6.28
C LEU A 372 0.59 8.88 6.42
N PRO A 373 1.06 7.67 6.06
CA PRO A 373 0.35 6.42 6.32
C PRO A 373 0.11 6.19 7.82
N THR A 374 -0.95 5.45 8.13
CA THR A 374 -1.26 4.97 9.49
C THR A 374 -0.83 3.51 9.71
N ILE A 375 -0.22 2.91 8.69
CA ILE A 375 0.19 1.51 8.63
C ILE A 375 1.73 1.44 8.60
N PRO A 376 2.36 0.46 9.27
CA PRO A 376 1.75 -0.61 10.07
C PRO A 376 1.10 -0.11 11.36
N CYS A 377 0.07 -0.83 11.81
CA CYS A 377 -0.45 -0.69 13.17
C CYS A 377 -0.01 -1.87 14.05
N SER A 378 -0.04 -1.69 15.37
CA SER A 378 0.27 -2.76 16.33
C SER A 378 -0.97 -3.61 16.61
N LEU A 379 -0.82 -4.94 16.55
CA LEU A 379 -1.90 -5.88 16.86
C LEU A 379 -2.43 -5.70 18.30
N GLY A 380 -1.54 -5.44 19.26
CA GLY A 380 -1.92 -5.12 20.64
C GLY A 380 -2.81 -3.88 20.73
N LYS A 381 -2.48 -2.82 19.98
CA LYS A 381 -3.32 -1.61 19.90
C LYS A 381 -4.68 -1.90 19.27
N GLU A 382 -4.72 -2.72 18.22
CA GLU A 382 -5.96 -3.15 17.58
C GLU A 382 -6.89 -3.91 18.55
N LYS A 383 -6.37 -4.83 19.37
CA LYS A 383 -7.18 -5.53 20.39
C LYS A 383 -7.85 -4.56 21.38
N LEU A 384 -7.20 -3.43 21.69
CA LEU A 384 -7.71 -2.42 22.61
C LEU A 384 -8.71 -1.45 21.97
N CYS A 385 -8.65 -1.24 20.65
CA CYS A 385 -9.36 -0.14 20.00
C CYS A 385 -10.33 -0.56 18.88
N ASN A 386 -10.12 -1.70 18.25
CA ASN A 386 -10.87 -2.12 17.07
C ASN A 386 -12.21 -2.75 17.49
N PRO A 387 -13.36 -2.19 17.09
CA PRO A 387 -14.66 -2.69 17.55
C PRO A 387 -14.94 -4.13 17.11
N PHE A 388 -14.35 -4.60 16.01
CA PHE A 388 -14.51 -5.97 15.52
C PHE A 388 -13.66 -7.00 16.29
N LEU A 389 -12.70 -6.53 17.09
CA LEU A 389 -11.91 -7.35 18.02
C LEU A 389 -12.45 -7.25 19.46
N ARG A 390 -13.49 -6.45 19.67
CA ARG A 390 -14.06 -6.09 20.98
C ARG A 390 -15.57 -6.38 21.02
N THR A 391 -15.99 -7.46 20.36
CA THR A 391 -17.41 -7.85 20.25
C THR A 391 -18.10 -8.08 21.59
N SER A 392 -17.34 -8.35 22.66
CA SER A 392 -17.82 -8.50 24.03
C SER A 392 -17.89 -7.19 24.83
N SER A 393 -17.45 -6.05 24.29
CA SER A 393 -17.50 -4.76 24.98
C SER A 393 -18.95 -4.36 25.29
N THR A 394 -19.23 -4.14 26.57
CA THR A 394 -20.54 -3.70 27.05
C THR A 394 -20.95 -2.36 26.44
N GLU A 395 -20.01 -1.45 26.23
CA GLU A 395 -20.29 -0.14 25.63
C GLU A 395 -20.69 -0.28 24.16
N ILE A 396 -19.92 -1.03 23.36
CA ILE A 396 -20.24 -1.29 21.95
C ILE A 396 -21.61 -1.95 21.84
N ARG A 397 -21.86 -3.01 22.64
CA ARG A 397 -23.14 -3.73 22.61
C ARG A 397 -24.30 -2.81 22.98
N ARG A 398 -24.16 -1.97 24.00
CA ARG A 398 -25.18 -0.98 24.39
C ARG A 398 -25.43 0.05 23.29
N SER A 399 -24.39 0.63 22.71
CA SER A 399 -24.49 1.66 21.66
C SER A 399 -25.24 1.15 20.43
N LEU A 400 -25.04 -0.12 20.07
CA LEU A 400 -25.68 -0.76 18.92
C LEU A 400 -26.93 -1.59 19.27
N LYS A 401 -27.38 -1.56 20.53
CA LYS A 401 -28.52 -2.36 21.03
C LYS A 401 -28.38 -3.87 20.74
N ILE A 402 -27.16 -4.38 20.79
CA ILE A 402 -26.86 -5.81 20.65
C ILE A 402 -27.22 -6.49 21.99
N PRO A 403 -28.08 -7.52 22.00
CA PRO A 403 -28.44 -8.23 23.23
C PRO A 403 -27.22 -8.80 23.97
N GLU A 404 -27.25 -8.82 25.30
CA GLU A 404 -26.20 -9.46 26.10
C GLU A 404 -26.12 -10.98 25.83
N SER A 405 -27.25 -11.60 25.48
CA SER A 405 -27.32 -13.01 25.09
C SER A 405 -26.75 -13.31 23.71
N ALA A 406 -26.50 -12.30 22.87
CA ALA A 406 -25.98 -12.50 21.53
C ALA A 406 -24.55 -13.04 21.58
N ASP A 407 -24.23 -14.02 20.75
CA ASP A 407 -22.85 -14.50 20.67
C ASP A 407 -21.93 -13.48 19.97
N ASP A 408 -20.62 -13.73 19.99
CA ASP A 408 -19.65 -12.82 19.39
C ASP A 408 -19.80 -12.68 17.87
N ALA A 409 -20.31 -13.70 17.18
CA ALA A 409 -20.49 -13.66 15.74
C ALA A 409 -21.74 -12.86 15.36
N GLU A 410 -22.82 -13.00 16.11
CA GLU A 410 -24.00 -12.14 16.02
C GLU A 410 -23.63 -10.68 16.30
N ALA A 411 -22.86 -10.43 17.35
CA ALA A 411 -22.35 -9.10 17.67
C ALA A 411 -21.47 -8.53 16.56
N LEU A 412 -20.54 -9.32 16.01
CA LEU A 412 -19.71 -8.93 14.87
C LEU A 412 -20.57 -8.57 13.64
N GLY A 413 -21.59 -9.37 13.35
CA GLY A 413 -22.53 -9.12 12.26
C GLY A 413 -23.27 -7.79 12.43
N ALA A 414 -23.76 -7.51 13.63
CA ALA A 414 -24.44 -6.25 13.95
C ALA A 414 -23.49 -5.04 13.83
N ILE A 415 -22.25 -5.14 14.35
CA ILE A 415 -21.23 -4.09 14.22
C ILE A 415 -20.90 -3.85 12.75
N ARG A 416 -20.77 -4.92 11.96
CA ARG A 416 -20.49 -4.86 10.51
C ARG A 416 -21.59 -4.14 9.76
N GLN A 417 -22.84 -4.52 10.01
CA GLN A 417 -24.02 -3.89 9.41
C GLN A 417 -24.13 -2.41 9.80
N ALA A 418 -23.86 -2.06 11.06
CA ALA A 418 -23.84 -0.67 11.50
C ALA A 418 -22.78 0.14 10.75
N LYS A 419 -21.56 -0.41 10.59
CA LYS A 419 -20.47 0.25 9.86
C LYS A 419 -20.76 0.41 8.36
N ASP A 420 -21.47 -0.55 7.76
CA ASP A 420 -21.81 -0.49 6.34
C ASP A 420 -22.85 0.59 6.03
N ASN A 421 -23.61 1.05 7.04
CA ASN A 421 -24.65 2.08 6.94
C ASN A 421 -24.28 3.40 7.64
N PHE A 422 -23.03 3.57 8.08
CA PHE A 422 -22.49 4.79 8.72
C PHE A 422 -21.81 5.67 7.69
#